data_AF-A0A7Y5VKY1-F1
#
_entry.id   AF-A0A7Y5VKY1-F1
#
_cell.length_a   1.000
_cell.length_b   1.000
_cell.length_c   1.000
_cell.angle_alpha   90.00
_cell.angle_beta   90.00
_cell.angle_gamma   90.00
#
_symmetry.space_group_name_H-M   'P 1'
#
loop_
_entity.id
_entity.type
_entity.pdbx_description
1 polymer ?
#
loop_
_entity_poly.entity_id
_entity_poly.type
_entity_poly.pdbx_seq_one_letter_code
_entity_poly.pdbx_strand_id
1 'polypeptide(L)'
;MREIDADFAAWARARQLRLLRATALVTGDVKRAEQLVLRALTSLALHWHHVRGSDPDAYVRARLHPAALAVAEKDPHLRDATEPRELPLRLRVLPPRQRAVLVLRCYDGRSVDDTADVVGLSPERVRRAEREGRAALGAETDGGLTPDEVAGVLESATASVREVDLAERAWHDAVLHRSATRRRAGPHS
;
A
#
# COMPACT_ATOMS: atom_id res chain seq x y z
N MET A 1 0.70 8.88 29.13
CA MET A 1 0.64 8.55 27.69
C MET A 1 0.75 9.87 26.94
N ARG A 2 1.70 10.04 26.01
CA ARG A 2 1.70 11.28 25.20
C ARG A 2 0.54 11.19 24.22
N GLU A 3 -0.30 12.21 24.21
CA GLU A 3 -1.40 12.33 23.26
C GLU A 3 -0.89 12.34 21.82
N ILE A 4 -1.73 11.89 20.89
CA ILE A 4 -1.43 11.90 19.46
C ILE A 4 -1.35 13.33 18.94
N ASP A 5 -0.38 13.62 18.06
CA ASP A 5 -0.33 14.88 17.33
C ASP A 5 -1.57 15.00 16.43
N ALA A 6 -2.35 16.05 16.62
CA ALA A 6 -3.66 16.21 15.99
C ALA A 6 -3.58 16.25 14.46
N ASP A 7 -2.56 16.91 13.90
CA ASP A 7 -2.38 17.02 12.45
C ASP A 7 -2.01 15.65 11.86
N PHE A 8 -1.14 14.90 12.53
CA PHE A 8 -0.82 13.54 12.14
C PHE A 8 -2.07 12.65 12.18
N ALA A 9 -2.83 12.71 13.27
CA ALA A 9 -4.03 11.91 13.46
C ALA A 9 -5.06 12.19 12.35
N ALA A 10 -5.31 13.46 12.06
CA ALA A 10 -6.22 13.89 11.01
C ALA A 10 -5.75 13.39 9.62
N TRP A 11 -4.47 13.57 9.30
CA TRP A 11 -3.89 13.12 8.04
C TRP A 11 -4.00 11.59 7.88
N ALA A 12 -3.62 10.84 8.91
CA ALA A 12 -3.56 9.39 8.88
C ALA A 12 -4.95 8.75 8.86
N ARG A 13 -5.89 9.22 9.70
CA ARG A 13 -7.28 8.72 9.70
C ARG A 13 -7.99 8.96 8.38
N ALA A 14 -7.73 10.09 7.72
CA ALA A 14 -8.28 10.36 6.39
C ALA A 14 -7.78 9.39 5.30
N ARG A 15 -6.70 8.64 5.53
CA ARG A 15 -6.01 7.83 4.51
C ARG A 15 -5.85 6.35 4.86
N GLN A 16 -5.93 5.98 6.13
CA GLN A 16 -5.57 4.63 6.61
C GLN A 16 -6.38 3.53 5.92
N LEU A 17 -7.69 3.75 5.71
CA LEU A 17 -8.52 2.77 5.01
C LEU A 17 -8.10 2.60 3.55
N ARG A 18 -7.84 3.70 2.83
CA ARG A 18 -7.40 3.63 1.43
C ARG A 18 -6.03 2.97 1.30
N LEU A 19 -5.09 3.31 2.18
CA LEU A 19 -3.77 2.69 2.24
C LEU A 19 -3.87 1.19 2.54
N LEU A 20 -4.75 0.79 3.46
CA LEU A 20 -4.99 -0.61 3.80
C LEU A 20 -5.56 -1.38 2.62
N ARG A 21 -6.58 -0.85 1.94
CA ARG A 21 -7.19 -1.46 0.75
C ARG A 21 -6.20 -1.60 -0.39
N ALA A 22 -5.48 -0.53 -0.72
CA ALA A 22 -4.44 -0.54 -1.76
C ALA A 22 -3.36 -1.60 -1.46
N THR A 23 -2.90 -1.67 -0.21
CA THR A 23 -1.89 -2.64 0.20
C THR A 23 -2.42 -4.08 0.16
N ALA A 24 -3.65 -4.31 0.60
CA ALA A 24 -4.31 -5.62 0.58
C ALA A 24 -4.50 -6.15 -0.85
N LEU A 25 -4.78 -5.28 -1.83
CA LEU A 25 -4.84 -5.65 -3.24
C LEU A 25 -3.51 -6.18 -3.77
N VAL A 26 -2.39 -5.64 -3.29
CA VAL A 26 -1.06 -6.08 -3.70
C VAL A 26 -0.64 -7.36 -2.95
N THR A 27 -0.78 -7.39 -1.63
CA THR A 27 -0.35 -8.50 -0.77
C THR A 27 -1.29 -9.70 -0.79
N GLY A 28 -2.54 -9.51 -1.20
CA GLY A 28 -3.60 -10.51 -1.13
C GLY A 28 -3.94 -11.03 0.27
N ASP A 29 -3.60 -10.27 1.30
CA ASP A 29 -3.74 -10.63 2.71
C ASP A 29 -3.89 -9.35 3.53
N VAL A 30 -5.06 -9.16 4.15
CA VAL A 30 -5.37 -7.94 4.92
C VAL A 30 -4.51 -7.84 6.18
N LYS A 31 -4.19 -8.95 6.84
CA LYS A 31 -3.35 -8.93 8.05
C LYS A 31 -1.93 -8.48 7.73
N ARG A 32 -1.36 -8.97 6.63
CA ARG A 32 -0.04 -8.50 6.15
C ARG A 32 -0.11 -7.05 5.69
N ALA A 33 -1.19 -6.66 5.03
CA ALA A 33 -1.39 -5.27 4.63
C ALA A 33 -1.42 -4.33 5.84
N GLU A 34 -2.16 -4.69 6.89
CA GLU A 34 -2.24 -3.93 8.14
C GLU A 34 -0.84 -3.71 8.75
N GLN A 35 -0.03 -4.76 8.84
CA GLN A 35 1.33 -4.68 9.36
C GLN A 35 2.22 -3.72 8.55
N LEU A 36 2.11 -3.76 7.22
CA LEU A 36 2.88 -2.89 6.34
C LEU A 36 2.43 -1.42 6.45
N VAL A 37 1.12 -1.17 6.49
CA VAL A 37 0.57 0.17 6.67
C VAL A 37 0.95 0.73 8.03
N LEU A 38 0.79 -0.06 9.11
CA LEU A 38 1.22 0.32 10.45
C LEU A 38 2.70 0.73 10.43
N ARG A 39 3.58 -0.11 9.87
CA ARG A 39 5.02 0.20 9.79
C ARG A 39 5.31 1.50 9.01
N ALA A 40 4.60 1.73 7.91
CA ALA A 40 4.76 2.96 7.12
C ALA A 40 4.28 4.20 7.88
N LEU A 41 3.14 4.11 8.56
CA LEU A 41 2.60 5.17 9.40
C LEU A 41 3.48 5.44 10.63
N THR A 42 4.03 4.40 11.27
CA THR A 42 4.99 4.55 12.37
C THR A 42 6.25 5.27 11.89
N SER A 43 6.76 4.90 10.70
CA SER A 43 7.88 5.61 10.09
C SER A 43 7.55 7.07 9.80
N LEU A 44 6.35 7.37 9.29
CA LEU A 44 5.90 8.74 9.08
C LEU A 44 5.78 9.50 10.40
N ALA A 45 5.17 8.92 11.43
CA ALA A 45 5.03 9.51 12.77
C ALA A 45 6.40 9.89 13.37
N LEU A 46 7.41 9.03 13.18
CA LEU A 46 8.79 9.32 13.59
C LEU A 46 9.35 10.58 12.93
N HIS A 47 9.01 10.83 11.67
CA HIS A 47 9.53 11.96 10.87
C HIS A 47 8.49 13.08 10.65
N TRP A 48 7.34 13.04 11.33
CA TRP A 48 6.16 13.84 11.02
C TRP A 48 6.46 15.34 10.91
N HIS A 49 7.18 15.88 11.88
CA HIS A 49 7.50 17.31 11.92
C HIS A 49 8.30 17.81 10.71
N HIS A 50 9.08 16.94 10.06
CA HIS A 50 9.86 17.27 8.87
C HIS A 50 9.06 17.03 7.58
N VAL A 51 8.23 15.98 7.56
CA VAL A 51 7.53 15.55 6.35
C VAL A 51 6.22 16.31 6.12
N ARG A 52 5.51 16.73 7.18
CA ARG A 52 4.19 17.38 7.09
C ARG A 52 4.15 18.64 6.22
N GLY A 53 5.27 19.36 6.10
CA GLY A 53 5.38 20.57 5.27
C GLY A 53 5.76 20.31 3.81
N SER A 54 5.95 19.04 3.44
CA SER A 54 6.30 18.59 2.09
C SER A 54 5.15 17.73 1.53
N ASP A 55 5.39 16.45 1.23
CA ASP A 55 4.37 15.52 0.76
C ASP A 55 4.38 14.22 1.59
N PRO A 56 3.54 14.12 2.63
CA PRO A 56 3.37 12.89 3.40
C PRO A 56 2.80 11.72 2.59
N ASP A 57 1.98 12.00 1.58
CA ASP A 57 1.39 10.99 0.70
C ASP A 57 2.47 10.31 -0.15
N ALA A 58 3.38 11.10 -0.75
CA ALA A 58 4.57 10.58 -1.43
C ALA A 58 5.50 9.82 -0.47
N TYR A 59 5.73 10.32 0.74
CA TYR A 59 6.59 9.67 1.73
C TYR A 59 6.11 8.25 2.08
N VAL A 60 4.80 8.09 2.31
CA VAL A 60 4.19 6.78 2.62
C VAL A 60 4.18 5.89 1.39
N ARG A 61 3.76 6.40 0.22
CA ARG A 61 3.70 5.65 -1.03
C ARG A 61 5.06 5.06 -1.42
N ALA A 62 6.12 5.85 -1.32
CA ALA A 62 7.49 5.42 -1.62
C ALA A 62 8.03 4.32 -0.68
N ARG A 63 7.43 4.12 0.48
CA ARG A 63 7.81 3.04 1.43
C ARG A 63 6.87 1.85 1.36
N LEU A 64 5.58 2.11 1.19
CA LEU A 64 4.53 1.12 1.32
C LEU A 64 4.44 0.21 0.09
N HIS A 65 4.41 0.77 -1.12
CA HIS A 65 4.23 -0.03 -2.33
C HIS A 65 5.42 -0.95 -2.64
N PRO A 66 6.70 -0.50 -2.57
CA PRO A 66 7.82 -1.43 -2.74
C PRO A 66 7.79 -2.56 -1.71
N ALA A 67 7.45 -2.26 -0.45
CA ALA A 67 7.36 -3.25 0.60
C ALA A 67 6.22 -4.27 0.35
N ALA A 68 5.05 -3.79 -0.08
CA ALA A 68 3.92 -4.64 -0.44
C ALA A 68 4.25 -5.56 -1.62
N LEU A 69 4.88 -5.01 -2.66
CA LEU A 69 5.32 -5.78 -3.82
C LEU A 69 6.37 -6.83 -3.43
N ALA A 70 7.37 -6.46 -2.63
CA ALA A 70 8.40 -7.40 -2.19
C ALA A 70 7.85 -8.54 -1.33
N VAL A 71 6.88 -8.27 -0.45
CA VAL A 71 6.16 -9.31 0.30
C VAL A 71 5.39 -10.20 -0.67
N ALA A 72 4.68 -9.62 -1.62
CA ALA A 72 3.84 -10.36 -2.54
C ALA A 72 4.64 -11.26 -3.51
N GLU A 73 5.81 -10.80 -3.96
CA GLU A 73 6.70 -11.57 -4.83
C GLU A 73 7.32 -12.77 -4.11
N LYS A 74 7.55 -12.66 -2.80
CA LYS A 74 8.16 -13.70 -1.97
C LYS A 74 7.15 -14.73 -1.44
N ASP A 75 5.86 -14.45 -1.54
CA ASP A 75 4.83 -15.38 -1.08
C ASP A 75 4.52 -16.43 -2.17
N PRO A 76 4.95 -17.69 -2.01
CA PRO A 76 4.65 -18.74 -2.98
C PRO A 76 3.14 -18.98 -3.13
N HIS A 77 2.36 -18.77 -2.07
CA HIS A 77 0.91 -18.94 -2.10
C HIS A 77 0.19 -17.79 -2.82
N LEU A 78 0.87 -16.70 -3.19
CA LEU A 78 0.29 -15.67 -4.08
C LEU A 78 0.51 -15.97 -5.55
N ARG A 79 1.38 -16.94 -5.85
CA ARG A 79 1.57 -17.49 -7.19
C ARG A 79 0.57 -18.62 -7.46
N ASP A 80 0.02 -19.20 -6.40
CA ASP A 80 -0.98 -20.26 -6.47
C ASP A 80 -2.42 -19.71 -6.39
N ALA A 81 -3.17 -19.86 -7.49
CA ALA A 81 -4.55 -19.40 -7.63
C ALA A 81 -5.58 -20.34 -6.98
N THR A 82 -5.17 -21.42 -6.30
CA THR A 82 -6.07 -22.37 -5.63
C THR A 82 -6.33 -22.12 -4.13
N GLU A 83 -5.36 -21.60 -3.37
CA GLU A 83 -5.48 -21.34 -1.91
C GLU A 83 -6.53 -20.27 -1.48
N PRO A 84 -7.36 -20.47 -0.45
CA PRO A 84 -8.32 -19.44 0.00
C PRO A 84 -7.63 -18.10 0.33
N ARG A 85 -8.05 -17.03 -0.35
CA ARG A 85 -7.52 -15.66 -0.18
C ARG A 85 -8.66 -14.69 0.00
N GLU A 86 -8.37 -13.58 0.64
CA GLU A 86 -9.31 -12.46 0.77
C GLU A 86 -9.45 -11.65 -0.54
N LEU A 87 -8.71 -12.03 -1.61
CA LEU A 87 -8.86 -11.49 -2.95
C LEU A 87 -9.81 -12.33 -3.82
N PRO A 88 -10.69 -11.70 -4.62
CA PRO A 88 -11.44 -12.38 -5.66
C PRO A 88 -10.55 -13.13 -6.65
N LEU A 89 -11.03 -14.30 -7.14
CA LEU A 89 -10.30 -15.18 -8.06
C LEU A 89 -9.68 -14.44 -9.25
N ARG A 90 -10.41 -13.51 -9.87
CA ARG A 90 -9.92 -12.71 -11.01
C ARG A 90 -8.67 -11.87 -10.70
N LEU A 91 -8.46 -11.44 -9.45
CA LEU A 91 -7.23 -10.72 -9.08
C LEU A 91 -6.08 -11.68 -8.78
N ARG A 92 -6.38 -12.93 -8.41
CA ARG A 92 -5.38 -13.93 -8.04
C ARG A 92 -4.57 -14.43 -9.23
N VAL A 93 -5.15 -14.40 -10.43
CA VAL A 93 -4.46 -14.77 -11.67
C VAL A 93 -3.44 -13.72 -12.13
N LEU A 94 -3.50 -12.50 -11.58
CA LEU A 94 -2.55 -11.44 -11.90
C LEU A 94 -1.24 -11.62 -11.12
N PRO A 95 -0.08 -11.59 -11.78
CA PRO A 95 1.21 -11.47 -11.12
C PRO A 95 1.26 -10.27 -10.17
N PRO A 96 1.98 -10.37 -9.03
CA PRO A 96 2.08 -9.28 -8.04
C PRO A 96 2.46 -7.92 -8.64
N ARG A 97 3.36 -7.89 -9.62
CA ARG A 97 3.76 -6.65 -10.31
C ARG A 97 2.61 -6.01 -11.10
N GLN A 98 1.83 -6.80 -11.82
CA GLN A 98 0.68 -6.27 -12.57
C GLN A 98 -0.38 -5.75 -11.59
N ARG A 99 -0.65 -6.45 -10.48
CA ARG A 99 -1.52 -5.94 -9.42
C ARG A 99 -1.03 -4.60 -8.86
N ALA A 100 0.26 -4.50 -8.51
CA ALA A 100 0.84 -3.26 -7.99
C ALA A 100 0.72 -2.09 -8.97
N VAL A 101 0.95 -2.34 -10.27
CA VAL A 101 0.79 -1.34 -11.33
C VAL A 101 -0.68 -0.90 -11.45
N LEU A 102 -1.63 -1.84 -11.48
CA LEU A 102 -3.07 -1.49 -11.57
C LEU A 102 -3.55 -0.73 -10.33
N VAL A 103 -3.07 -1.09 -9.14
CA VAL A 103 -3.38 -0.33 -7.92
C VAL A 103 -2.86 1.10 -8.04
N LEU A 104 -1.61 1.31 -8.42
CA LEU A 104 -1.06 2.67 -8.54
C LEU A 104 -1.74 3.49 -9.65
N ARG A 105 -1.99 2.88 -10.82
CA ARG A 105 -2.50 3.56 -12.01
C ARG A 105 -4.01 3.77 -12.01
N CYS A 106 -4.77 2.74 -11.64
CA CYS A 106 -6.24 2.74 -11.73
C CYS A 106 -6.90 3.05 -10.38
N TYR A 107 -6.34 2.56 -9.26
CA TYR A 107 -6.95 2.77 -7.94
C TYR A 107 -6.45 4.06 -7.25
N ASP A 108 -5.17 4.39 -7.36
CA ASP A 108 -4.58 5.59 -6.75
C ASP A 108 -4.40 6.76 -7.73
N GLY A 109 -4.70 6.57 -9.02
CA GLY A 109 -4.68 7.60 -10.05
C GLY A 109 -3.29 8.18 -10.33
N ARG A 110 -2.21 7.42 -10.11
CA ARG A 110 -0.82 7.90 -10.29
C ARG A 110 -0.39 7.89 -11.73
N SER A 111 0.52 8.78 -12.09
CA SER A 111 1.11 8.85 -13.43
C SER A 111 1.91 7.58 -13.75
N VAL A 112 2.25 7.38 -15.02
CA VAL A 112 3.12 6.25 -15.43
C VAL A 112 4.51 6.41 -14.82
N ASP A 113 5.03 7.64 -14.79
CA ASP A 113 6.39 7.92 -14.30
C ASP A 113 6.46 7.78 -12.77
N ASP A 114 5.49 8.32 -12.02
CA ASP A 114 5.36 8.09 -10.58
C ASP A 114 5.29 6.59 -10.27
N THR A 115 4.52 5.84 -11.05
CA THR A 115 4.38 4.41 -10.86
C THR A 115 5.71 3.71 -11.11
N ALA A 116 6.40 4.05 -12.20
CA ALA A 116 7.71 3.52 -12.57
C ALA A 116 8.73 3.72 -11.45
N ASP A 117 8.82 4.93 -10.90
CA ASP A 117 9.70 5.27 -9.78
C ASP A 117 9.36 4.46 -8.53
N VAL A 118 8.06 4.36 -8.19
CA VAL A 118 7.60 3.65 -7.00
C VAL A 118 7.84 2.13 -7.10
N VAL A 119 7.64 1.51 -8.27
CA VAL A 119 7.80 0.05 -8.42
C VAL A 119 9.19 -0.38 -8.92
N GLY A 120 10.06 0.57 -9.26
CA GLY A 120 11.40 0.29 -9.80
C GLY A 120 11.37 -0.30 -11.22
N LEU A 121 10.45 0.17 -12.06
CA LEU A 121 10.31 -0.25 -13.46
C LEU A 121 10.56 0.94 -14.40
N SER A 122 10.76 0.69 -15.70
CA SER A 122 10.70 1.76 -16.69
C SER A 122 9.24 2.13 -17.02
N PRO A 123 8.96 3.37 -17.48
CA PRO A 123 7.62 3.78 -17.92
C PRO A 123 7.00 2.84 -18.96
N GLU A 124 7.79 2.31 -19.89
CA GLU A 124 7.34 1.34 -20.89
C GLU A 124 6.87 0.03 -20.26
N ARG A 125 7.62 -0.49 -19.29
CA ARG A 125 7.25 -1.72 -18.56
C ARG A 125 6.00 -1.51 -17.72
N VAL A 126 5.79 -0.32 -17.17
CA VAL A 126 4.53 0.05 -16.49
C VAL A 126 3.37 0.00 -17.47
N ARG A 127 3.45 0.69 -18.62
CA ARG A 127 2.37 0.68 -19.62
C ARG A 127 2.06 -0.74 -20.13
N ARG A 128 3.10 -1.56 -20.31
CA ARG A 128 2.93 -2.96 -20.70
C ARG A 128 2.21 -3.76 -19.62
N ALA A 129 2.67 -3.69 -18.37
CA ALA A 129 2.04 -4.39 -17.25
C ALA A 129 0.59 -3.93 -17.01
N GLU A 130 0.30 -2.64 -17.18
CA GLU A 130 -1.05 -2.08 -17.12
C GLU A 130 -1.95 -2.70 -18.20
N ARG A 131 -1.51 -2.73 -19.47
CA ARG A 131 -2.28 -3.34 -20.57
C ARG A 131 -2.52 -4.82 -20.36
N GLU A 132 -1.48 -5.58 -20.00
CA GLU A 132 -1.59 -7.03 -19.76
C GLU A 132 -2.53 -7.33 -18.58
N GLY A 133 -2.44 -6.57 -17.48
CA GLY A 133 -3.32 -6.74 -16.34
C GLY A 133 -4.78 -6.41 -16.66
N ARG A 134 -5.04 -5.35 -17.43
CA ARG A 134 -6.38 -4.98 -17.90
C ARG A 134 -7.00 -6.04 -18.82
N ALA A 135 -6.22 -6.58 -19.75
CA ALA A 135 -6.65 -7.65 -20.63
C ALA A 135 -6.97 -8.92 -19.84
N ALA A 136 -6.12 -9.29 -18.88
CA ALA A 136 -6.36 -10.46 -18.03
C ALA A 136 -7.62 -10.34 -17.16
N LEU A 137 -7.96 -9.13 -16.68
CA LEU A 137 -9.20 -8.91 -15.93
C LEU A 137 -10.46 -8.86 -16.79
N GLY A 138 -10.31 -8.55 -18.08
CA GLY A 138 -11.40 -8.44 -19.05
C GLY A 138 -11.31 -9.51 -20.13
N ALA A 139 -10.90 -10.73 -19.82
CA ALA A 139 -10.71 -11.79 -20.81
C ALA A 139 -11.99 -12.10 -21.64
N GLU A 140 -13.17 -11.84 -21.07
CA GLU A 140 -14.49 -11.98 -21.71
C GLU A 140 -14.93 -10.73 -22.49
N THR A 141 -14.13 -9.66 -22.47
CA THR A 141 -14.45 -8.35 -23.05
C THR A 141 -13.48 -8.04 -24.19
N ASP A 142 -14.02 -7.72 -25.38
CA ASP A 142 -13.17 -7.34 -26.52
C ASP A 142 -12.39 -6.05 -26.19
N GLY A 143 -11.07 -6.12 -26.26
CA GLY A 143 -10.16 -5.01 -25.88
C GLY A 143 -9.81 -4.90 -24.38
N GLY A 144 -10.37 -5.75 -23.51
CA GLY A 144 -10.13 -5.75 -22.06
C GLY A 144 -10.77 -4.56 -21.31
N LEU A 145 -10.59 -4.50 -19.99
CA LEU A 145 -11.22 -3.46 -19.17
C LEU A 145 -10.58 -2.07 -19.37
N THR A 146 -11.37 -1.01 -19.25
CA THR A 146 -10.91 0.38 -19.12
C THR A 146 -10.29 0.65 -17.74
N PRO A 147 -9.50 1.74 -17.56
CA PRO A 147 -8.95 2.08 -16.24
C PRO A 147 -10.02 2.25 -15.15
N ASP A 148 -11.16 2.85 -15.49
CA ASP A 148 -12.26 3.10 -14.55
C ASP A 148 -12.99 1.79 -14.17
N GLU A 149 -13.18 0.89 -15.13
CA GLU A 149 -13.73 -0.45 -14.84
C GLU A 149 -12.78 -1.26 -13.96
N VAL A 150 -11.46 -1.16 -14.18
CA VAL A 150 -10.48 -1.76 -13.28
C VAL A 150 -10.53 -1.13 -11.89
N ALA A 151 -10.69 0.20 -11.79
CA ALA A 151 -10.85 0.86 -10.50
C ALA A 151 -12.07 0.32 -9.74
N GLY A 152 -13.24 0.23 -10.39
CA GLY A 152 -14.45 -0.36 -9.81
C GLY A 152 -14.26 -1.84 -9.41
N VAL A 153 -13.49 -2.59 -10.20
CA VAL A 153 -13.11 -3.97 -9.90
C VAL A 153 -12.29 -4.08 -8.61
N LEU A 154 -11.33 -3.18 -8.41
CA LEU A 154 -10.46 -3.12 -7.24
C LEU A 154 -11.18 -2.59 -6.00
N GLU A 155 -12.08 -1.62 -6.17
CA GLU A 155 -12.96 -1.12 -5.10
C GLU A 155 -13.89 -2.21 -4.58
N SER A 156 -14.57 -2.91 -5.49
CA SER A 156 -15.44 -4.05 -5.13
C SER A 156 -14.67 -5.14 -4.39
N ALA A 157 -13.45 -5.45 -4.82
CA ALA A 157 -12.59 -6.46 -4.19
C ALA A 157 -12.19 -6.11 -2.75
N THR A 158 -12.23 -4.85 -2.36
CA THR A 158 -11.83 -4.37 -1.04
C THR A 158 -12.97 -3.81 -0.20
N ALA A 159 -14.21 -3.94 -0.67
CA ALA A 159 -15.39 -3.43 0.00
C ALA A 159 -15.58 -4.01 1.42
N SER A 160 -15.18 -5.27 1.64
CA SER A 160 -15.23 -5.95 2.93
C SER A 160 -14.13 -5.53 3.91
N VAL A 161 -13.04 -4.93 3.41
CA VAL A 161 -11.93 -4.46 4.24
C VAL A 161 -12.44 -3.29 5.10
N ARG A 162 -12.39 -3.50 6.42
CA ARG A 162 -12.83 -2.52 7.42
C ARG A 162 -11.68 -1.66 7.88
N GLU A 163 -12.02 -0.45 8.31
CA GLU A 163 -11.06 0.47 8.90
C GLU A 163 -10.61 -0.04 10.28
N VAL A 164 -9.32 0.09 10.53
CA VAL A 164 -8.67 -0.19 11.82
C VAL A 164 -7.95 1.10 12.21
N ASP A 165 -8.00 1.52 13.48
CA ASP A 165 -7.28 2.72 13.94
C ASP A 165 -5.76 2.45 13.99
N LEU A 166 -5.13 2.59 12.82
CA LEU A 166 -3.68 2.45 12.65
C LEU A 166 -2.96 3.74 12.98
N ALA A 167 -3.64 4.89 12.91
CA ALA A 167 -3.07 6.18 13.28
C ALA A 167 -2.63 6.19 14.75
N GLU A 168 -3.52 5.77 15.66
CA GLU A 168 -3.21 5.74 17.09
C GLU A 168 -2.09 4.76 17.43
N ARG A 169 -2.16 3.55 16.87
CA ARG A 169 -1.12 2.51 17.05
C ARG A 169 0.24 2.98 16.54
N ALA A 170 0.28 3.57 15.34
CA ALA A 170 1.50 4.08 14.74
C ALA A 170 2.17 5.16 15.58
N TRP A 171 1.37 6.08 16.14
CA TRP A 171 1.89 7.14 17.00
C TRP A 171 2.49 6.58 18.30
N HIS A 172 1.77 5.66 18.96
CA HIS A 172 2.26 5.00 20.16
C HIS A 172 3.58 4.26 19.91
N ASP A 173 3.67 3.48 18.83
CA ASP A 173 4.90 2.78 18.44
C ASP A 173 6.06 3.77 18.22
N ALA A 174 5.82 4.90 17.56
CA ALA A 174 6.83 5.92 17.31
C ALA A 174 7.34 6.57 18.62
N VAL A 175 6.45 6.88 19.56
CA VAL A 175 6.81 7.45 20.87
C VAL A 175 7.66 6.46 21.68
N LEU A 176 7.30 5.18 21.68
CA LEU A 176 8.08 4.13 22.32
C LEU A 176 9.48 4.00 21.70
N HIS A 177 9.57 4.06 20.37
CA HIS A 177 10.85 3.99 19.65
C HIS A 177 11.80 5.15 20.00
N ARG A 178 11.29 6.39 20.06
CA ARG A 178 12.05 7.57 20.50
C ARG A 178 12.54 7.44 21.95
N SER A 179 11.74 6.81 22.80
CA SER A 179 12.07 6.61 24.21
C SER A 179 13.16 5.55 24.40
N ALA A 180 13.11 4.45 23.63
CA ALA A 180 14.12 3.39 23.67
C ALA A 180 15.48 3.86 23.13
N THR A 181 15.48 4.61 22.03
CA THR A 181 16.71 5.18 21.44
C THR A 181 17.39 6.18 22.38
N ARG A 182 16.63 7.06 23.05
CA ARG A 182 17.18 7.97 24.08
C ARG A 182 17.80 7.24 25.27
N ARG A 183 17.18 6.15 25.76
CA ARG A 183 17.74 5.35 26.86
C ARG A 183 19.04 4.64 26.49
N ARG A 184 19.18 4.19 25.23
CA ARG A 184 20.43 3.59 24.72
C ARG A 184 21.54 4.62 24.48
N ALA A 185 21.19 5.89 24.32
CA ALA A 185 22.11 6.96 23.98
C ALA A 185 22.62 7.79 25.18
N GLY A 186 22.45 7.34 26.43
CA GLY A 186 22.92 8.08 27.61
C GLY A 186 23.61 7.21 28.65
N PRO A 187 24.51 7.80 29.47
CA PRO A 187 25.60 8.70 29.14
C PRO A 187 26.93 7.93 29.10
N HIS A 188 27.69 8.06 28.00
CA HIS A 188 29.14 7.91 28.11
C HIS A 188 29.68 9.19 28.75
N SER A 189 29.63 9.24 30.07
CA SER A 189 30.45 10.13 30.91
C SER A 189 31.71 9.39 31.32
#